data_AF-A0A843WMU9-F1
#
_entry.id   AF-A0A843WMU9-F1
#
_cell.length_a   1.000
_cell.length_b   1.000
_cell.length_c   1.000
_cell.angle_alpha   90.00
_cell.angle_beta   90.00
_cell.angle_gamma   90.00
#
_symmetry.space_group_name_H-M   'P 1'
#
loop_
_entity.id
_entity.type
_entity.pdbx_description
1 polymer ?
#
loop_
_entity_poly.entity_id
_entity_poly.type
_entity_poly.pdbx_seq_one_letter_code
_entity_poly.pdbx_strand_id
1 'polypeptide(L)' 'MYFDMEIRTRSTQPPRNDDGGDSNVSDQLSIFKCPGRAFGYSSTRALEDRELVAAEIYIFMNCAELDPYIE' A
#
# COMPACT_ATOMS: atom_id res chain seq x y z
N MET A 1 -31.23 8.31 -16.94
CA MET A 1 -30.07 9.03 -16.36
C MET A 1 -29.11 9.30 -17.50
N TYR A 2 -28.69 10.55 -17.69
CA TYR A 2 -28.07 11.06 -18.93
C TYR A 2 -26.56 10.80 -19.04
N PHE A 3 -25.94 10.20 -18.03
CA PHE A 3 -24.51 9.94 -18.00
C PHE A 3 -24.26 8.46 -17.68
N ASP A 4 -23.44 7.83 -18.52
CA ASP A 4 -22.93 6.48 -18.30
C ASP A 4 -22.20 6.43 -16.94
N MET A 5 -22.33 5.33 -16.20
CA MET A 5 -21.61 5.15 -14.91
C MET A 5 -20.09 5.20 -15.08
N GLU A 6 -19.61 5.10 -16.31
CA GLU A 6 -18.20 5.20 -16.69
C GLU A 6 -17.67 6.63 -16.70
N ILE A 7 -18.54 7.64 -16.59
CA ILE A 7 -18.12 9.04 -16.61
C ILE A 7 -17.58 9.42 -15.23
N ARG A 8 -16.26 9.60 -15.16
CA ARG A 8 -15.56 10.09 -13.97
C ARG A 8 -15.99 11.54 -13.69
N THR A 9 -16.82 11.72 -12.68
CA THR A 9 -17.26 13.01 -12.12
C THR A 9 -16.47 13.29 -10.84
N ARG A 10 -16.48 14.53 -10.32
CA ARG A 10 -15.85 14.86 -9.02
C ARG A 10 -16.31 13.94 -7.88
N SER A 11 -17.54 13.42 -7.95
CA SER A 11 -18.11 12.50 -6.97
C SER A 11 -17.72 11.03 -7.17
N THR A 12 -17.30 10.65 -8.38
CA THR A 12 -16.88 9.27 -8.70
C THR A 12 -15.36 9.15 -8.87
N GLN A 13 -14.62 10.26 -8.67
CA GLN A 13 -13.17 10.25 -8.76
C GLN A 13 -12.56 9.58 -7.53
N PRO A 14 -11.69 8.58 -7.69
CA PRO A 14 -10.95 8.01 -6.59
C PRO A 14 -10.11 9.08 -5.87
N PRO A 15 -9.89 8.94 -4.56
CA PRO A 15 -9.12 9.91 -3.79
C PRO A 15 -7.68 10.00 -4.35
N ARG A 16 -7.00 11.14 -4.17
CA ARG A 16 -5.69 11.40 -4.81
C ARG A 16 -4.59 10.41 -4.45
N ASN A 17 -4.75 9.69 -3.34
CA ASN A 17 -3.84 8.66 -2.86
C ASN A 17 -4.12 7.28 -3.48
N ASP A 18 -5.28 7.08 -4.09
CA ASP A 18 -5.61 5.85 -4.81
C ASP A 18 -4.94 5.88 -6.19
N ASP A 19 -3.96 4.99 -6.37
CA ASP A 19 -3.19 4.89 -7.62
C ASP A 19 -3.93 4.07 -8.70
N GLY A 20 -5.15 3.60 -8.42
CA GLY A 20 -5.86 2.67 -9.30
C GLY A 20 -5.10 1.37 -9.55
N GLY A 21 -4.13 1.07 -8.66
CA GLY A 21 -3.21 -0.05 -8.77
C GLY A 21 -3.88 -1.38 -8.44
N ASP A 22 -3.46 -2.42 -9.15
CA ASP A 22 -3.97 -3.76 -8.96
C ASP A 22 -3.43 -4.35 -7.64
N SER A 23 -4.31 -4.61 -6.68
CA SER A 23 -3.95 -5.23 -5.38
C SER A 23 -3.61 -6.72 -5.49
N ASN A 24 -3.43 -7.24 -6.71
CA ASN A 24 -3.26 -8.66 -7.03
C ASN A 24 -1.89 -9.25 -6.63
N VAL A 25 -1.20 -8.68 -5.64
CA VAL A 25 -0.05 -9.33 -5.00
C VAL A 25 -0.59 -10.22 -3.89
N SER A 26 -0.95 -11.46 -4.25
CA SER A 26 -1.52 -12.46 -3.32
C SER A 26 -0.62 -12.75 -2.10
N ASP A 27 0.68 -12.48 -2.24
CA ASP A 27 1.71 -12.93 -1.32
C ASP A 27 2.27 -11.81 -0.43
N GLN A 28 1.59 -10.66 -0.35
CA GLN A 28 2.01 -9.53 0.48
C GLN A 28 1.37 -9.54 1.88
N LEU A 29 2.14 -9.11 2.89
CA LEU A 29 1.62 -8.87 4.24
C LEU A 29 0.46 -7.87 4.19
N SER A 30 -0.58 -8.06 5.01
CA SER A 30 -1.74 -7.15 5.08
C SER A 30 -1.38 -5.68 5.22
N ILE A 31 -0.33 -5.35 5.96
CA ILE A 31 0.15 -3.97 6.18
C ILE A 31 0.66 -3.28 4.90
N PHE A 32 0.91 -4.04 3.83
CA PHE A 32 1.35 -3.52 2.53
C PHE A 32 0.28 -3.65 1.43
N LYS A 33 -0.93 -4.15 1.74
CA LYS A 33 -2.02 -4.32 0.77
C LYS A 33 -2.73 -3.02 0.38
N CYS A 34 -2.30 -1.87 0.89
CA CYS A 34 -2.91 -0.60 0.54
C CYS A 34 -2.38 -0.10 -0.82
N PRO A 35 -3.18 -0.15 -1.90
CA PRO A 35 -2.81 0.49 -3.15
C PRO A 35 -2.70 2.00 -2.87
N GLY A 36 -1.52 2.55 -3.10
CA GLY A 36 -1.21 3.92 -2.71
C GLY A 36 -0.20 4.52 -3.67
N ARG A 37 -0.45 5.75 -4.11
CA ARG A 37 0.52 6.49 -4.91
C ARG A 37 1.61 7.05 -4.02
N ALA A 38 2.87 6.69 -4.28
CA ALA A 38 4.01 7.30 -3.60
C ALA A 38 3.99 8.83 -3.79
N PHE A 39 4.26 9.58 -2.73
CA PHE A 39 4.26 11.03 -2.80
C PHE A 39 5.57 11.54 -3.41
N GLY A 40 5.50 12.17 -4.59
CA GLY A 40 6.65 12.77 -5.26
C GLY A 40 7.46 11.81 -6.14
N TYR A 41 8.72 12.14 -6.39
CA TYR A 41 9.63 11.34 -7.20
C TYR A 41 10.07 10.10 -6.42
N SER A 42 9.61 8.92 -6.86
CA SER A 42 10.05 7.65 -6.30
C SER A 42 11.46 7.31 -6.82
N SER A 43 12.40 7.07 -5.92
CA SER A 43 13.70 6.47 -6.24
C SER A 43 13.77 5.08 -5.65
N THR A 44 14.23 4.11 -6.44
CA THR A 44 14.55 2.78 -5.94
C THR A 44 15.97 2.79 -5.39
N ARG A 45 16.11 2.62 -4.07
CA ARG A 45 17.41 2.43 -3.42
C ARG A 45 17.33 1.29 -2.42
N ALA A 46 18.48 0.69 -2.10
CA ALA A 46 18.58 -0.22 -0.98
C ALA A 46 18.31 0.53 0.33
N LEU A 47 17.66 -0.16 1.26
CA LEU A 47 17.51 0.29 2.64
C LEU A 47 18.87 0.21 3.34
N GLU A 48 19.19 1.21 4.13
CA GLU A 48 20.33 1.14 5.05
C GLU A 48 20.01 0.20 6.22
N ASP A 49 21.04 -0.29 6.92
CA ASP A 49 20.86 -1.23 8.06
C ASP A 49 19.86 -0.71 9.10
N ARG A 50 19.93 0.60 9.40
CA ARG A 50 19.00 1.24 10.34
C ARG A 50 17.54 1.21 9.84
N GLU A 51 17.36 1.36 8.53
CA GLU A 51 16.04 1.37 7.90
C GLU A 51 15.49 -0.05 7.77
N LEU A 52 16.36 -1.03 7.55
CA LEU A 52 15.99 -2.44 7.62
C LEU A 52 15.48 -2.79 9.01
N VAL A 53 16.22 -2.45 10.07
CA VAL A 53 15.77 -2.69 11.46
C VAL A 53 14.45 -1.97 11.75
N ALA A 54 14.30 -0.72 11.27
CA ALA A 54 13.06 0.01 11.44
C ALA A 54 11.87 -0.63 10.70
N ALA A 55 12.10 -1.14 9.48
CA ALA A 55 11.10 -1.84 8.69
C ALA A 55 10.71 -3.17 9.35
N GLU A 56 11.67 -3.93 9.86
CA GLU A 56 11.43 -5.16 10.62
C GLU A 56 10.57 -4.88 11.86
N ILE A 57 10.92 -3.89 12.69
CA ILE A 57 10.13 -3.51 13.87
C ILE A 57 8.72 -3.09 13.46
N TYR A 58 8.58 -2.30 12.40
CA TYR A 58 7.26 -1.91 11.90
C TYR A 58 6.42 -3.12 11.51
N ILE A 59 7.01 -4.08 10.80
CA ILE A 59 6.37 -5.33 10.43
C ILE A 59 5.92 -6.11 11.68
N PHE A 60 6.83 -6.34 12.64
CA PHE A 60 6.52 -7.05 13.88
C PHE A 60 5.39 -6.40 14.69
N MET A 61 5.37 -5.07 14.76
CA MET A 61 4.41 -4.36 15.61
C MET A 61 3.03 -4.17 14.97
N ASN A 62 2.93 -4.26 13.64
CA ASN A 62 1.69 -3.93 12.91
C ASN A 62 1.09 -5.13 12.17
N CYS A 63 1.82 -6.23 12.00
CA CYS A 63 1.37 -7.39 11.25
C CYS A 63 0.96 -8.55 12.17
N ALA A 64 -0.34 -8.66 12.47
CA ALA A 64 -0.90 -9.77 13.24
C ALA A 64 -0.72 -11.15 12.56
N GLU A 65 -0.43 -11.19 11.25
CA GLU A 65 -0.12 -12.43 10.54
C GLU A 65 1.17 -13.09 11.02
N LEU A 66 2.03 -12.35 11.72
CA LEU A 66 3.29 -12.85 12.27
C LEU A 66 3.17 -13.46 13.68
N ASP A 67 2.08 -13.21 14.39
CA ASP A 67 1.83 -13.77 15.73
C ASP A 67 2.10 -15.28 15.84
N PRO A 68 1.71 -16.16 14.90
CA PRO A 68 2.01 -17.60 15.01
C PRO A 68 3.48 -17.97 14.78
N TYR A 69 4.31 -17.03 14.31
CA TYR A 69 5.75 -17.24 14.04
C TYR A 69 6.64 -16.61 15.12
N ILE A 70 6.07 -15.81 16.03
CA ILE A 70 6.76 -15.17 17.14
C ILE A 70 6.56 -16.08 18.36
N GLU A 71 7.60 -16.80 18.76
CA GLU A 71 7.63 -17.70 19.93
C GLU A 71 7.96 -16.94 21.22
#